data_AF-A0A438CWS4-F1
#
_entry.id   AF-A0A438CWS4-F1
#
_cell.length_a   1.000
_cell.length_b   1.000
_cell.length_c   1.000
_cell.angle_alpha   90.00
_cell.angle_beta   90.00
_cell.angle_gamma   90.00
#
_symmetry.space_group_name_H-M   'P 1'
#
loop_
_entity.id
_entity.type
_entity.pdbx_description
1 polymer ?
#
loop_
_entity_poly.entity_id
_entity_poly.type
_entity_poly.pdbx_seq_one_letter_code
_entity_poly.pdbx_strand_id
1 'polypeptide(L)'
;MQQEMGDCCLIPESPFYLEGQGGLFEFIEQRLKENGHVVIVLAEGAGQEYVAQSMHAVSEKDASGNRLLLDVGLWLSQKIKV
;
A
#
# COMPACT_ATOMS: atom_id res chain seq x y z
N MET A 1 0.72 -8.88 4.33
CA MET A 1 0.29 -9.09 2.92
C MET A 1 -0.34 -10.47 2.76
N GLN A 2 -1.56 -10.54 2.22
CA GLN A 2 -2.23 -11.80 1.87
C GLN A 2 -2.31 -11.95 0.34
N GLN A 3 -2.06 -13.15 -0.20
CA GLN A 3 -2.06 -13.42 -1.64
C GLN A 3 -3.22 -14.38 -1.97
N GLU A 4 -4.42 -13.85 -2.30
CA GLU A 4 -5.60 -14.64 -2.68
C GLU A 4 -6.55 -13.85 -3.61
N MET A 5 -7.19 -14.54 -4.57
CA MET A 5 -8.16 -14.11 -5.62
C MET A 5 -7.84 -12.87 -6.48
N GLY A 6 -7.07 -11.90 -5.99
CA GLY A 6 -6.20 -10.98 -6.74
C GLY A 6 -4.73 -11.30 -6.43
N ASP A 7 -3.78 -10.76 -7.21
CA ASP A 7 -2.36 -11.07 -6.99
C ASP A 7 -1.90 -10.68 -5.57
N CYS A 8 -2.39 -9.57 -5.02
CA CYS A 8 -2.05 -9.10 -3.68
C CYS A 8 -3.19 -8.33 -2.99
N CYS A 9 -3.40 -8.60 -1.70
CA CYS A 9 -4.29 -7.85 -0.83
C CYS A 9 -3.51 -7.23 0.35
N LEU A 10 -3.61 -5.91 0.47
CA LEU A 10 -2.99 -5.08 1.49
C LEU A 10 -4.05 -4.58 2.46
N ILE A 11 -4.03 -5.09 3.69
CA ILE A 11 -4.99 -4.76 4.75
C ILE A 11 -4.25 -4.34 6.03
N PRO A 12 -4.86 -3.50 6.89
CA PRO A 12 -4.22 -3.00 8.11
C PRO A 12 -3.74 -4.11 9.07
N GLU A 13 -4.45 -5.23 9.10
CA GLU A 13 -4.21 -6.36 10.00
C GLU A 13 -2.97 -7.17 9.60
N SER A 14 -2.51 -7.01 8.37
CA SER A 14 -1.41 -7.80 7.80
C SER A 14 -0.30 -6.87 7.31
N PRO A 15 0.68 -6.54 8.18
CA PRO A 15 1.75 -5.62 7.82
C PRO A 15 2.52 -6.10 6.59
N PHE A 16 3.06 -5.14 5.86
CA PHE A 16 3.85 -5.36 4.66
C PHE A 16 4.95 -4.32 4.62
N TYR A 17 5.94 -4.55 3.76
CA TYR A 17 7.04 -3.62 3.51
C TYR A 17 7.18 -3.40 2.00
N LEU A 18 7.63 -2.20 1.63
CA LEU A 18 7.72 -1.79 0.24
C LEU A 18 8.95 -2.40 -0.45
N GLU A 19 10.10 -2.31 0.22
CA GLU A 19 11.41 -2.70 -0.29
C GLU A 19 12.04 -3.81 0.54
N GLY A 20 12.89 -4.63 -0.08
CA GLY A 20 13.55 -5.78 0.53
C GLY A 20 13.02 -7.11 0.03
N GLN A 21 13.70 -8.20 0.40
CA GLN A 21 13.33 -9.56 -0.01
C GLN A 21 11.93 -9.89 0.48
N GLY A 22 11.02 -10.26 -0.43
CA GLY A 22 9.61 -10.51 -0.14
C GLY A 22 8.74 -9.25 -0.03
N GLY A 23 9.29 -8.09 -0.39
CA GLY A 23 8.60 -6.80 -0.35
C GLY A 23 7.60 -6.63 -1.47
N LEU A 24 6.74 -5.62 -1.34
CA LEU A 24 5.69 -5.33 -2.31
C LEU A 24 6.26 -5.02 -3.70
N PHE A 25 7.34 -4.26 -3.81
CA PHE A 25 7.93 -3.91 -5.11
C PHE A 25 8.56 -5.12 -5.81
N GLU A 26 9.26 -5.99 -5.05
CA GLU A 26 9.80 -7.24 -5.58
C GLU A 26 8.69 -8.16 -6.08
N PHE A 27 7.60 -8.27 -5.30
CA PHE A 27 6.41 -9.03 -5.68
C PHE A 27 5.77 -8.51 -6.97
N ILE A 28 5.58 -7.18 -7.08
CA ILE A 28 5.03 -6.54 -8.28
C ILE A 28 5.90 -6.83 -9.50
N GLU A 29 7.22 -6.64 -9.39
CA GLU A 29 8.14 -6.93 -10.49
C GLU A 29 8.07 -8.39 -10.93
N GLN A 30 8.02 -9.33 -9.99
CA GLN A 30 7.91 -10.75 -10.31
C GLN A 30 6.59 -11.05 -11.02
N ARG A 31 5.46 -10.56 -10.52
CA ARG A 31 4.14 -10.77 -11.14
C ARG A 31 4.02 -10.13 -12.52
N LEU A 32 4.58 -8.93 -12.70
CA LEU A 32 4.63 -8.29 -14.02
C LEU A 32 5.48 -9.10 -15.01
N LYS A 33 6.61 -9.68 -14.59
CA LYS A 33 7.44 -10.55 -15.44
C LYS A 33 6.75 -11.87 -15.78
N GLU A 34 6.03 -12.46 -14.83
CA GLU A 34 5.37 -13.75 -15.00
C GLU A 34 4.05 -13.65 -15.81
N ASN A 35 3.21 -12.67 -15.47
CA ASN A 35 1.82 -12.58 -15.95
C ASN A 35 1.56 -11.37 -16.87
N GLY A 36 2.50 -10.42 -16.96
CA GLY A 36 2.33 -9.16 -17.70
C GLY A 36 1.37 -8.16 -17.05
N HIS A 37 0.79 -8.50 -15.90
CA HIS A 37 -0.12 -7.64 -15.14
C HIS A 37 -0.06 -7.99 -13.65
N VAL A 38 -0.53 -7.09 -12.80
CA VAL A 38 -0.67 -7.30 -11.36
C VAL A 38 -1.93 -6.57 -10.89
N VAL A 39 -2.74 -7.23 -10.06
CA VAL A 39 -3.89 -6.64 -9.38
C VAL A 39 -3.61 -6.55 -7.89
N ILE A 40 -3.63 -5.34 -7.36
CA ILE A 40 -3.43 -5.06 -5.93
C ILE A 40 -4.73 -4.48 -5.37
N VAL A 41 -5.27 -5.12 -4.35
CA VAL A 41 -6.38 -4.59 -3.56
C VAL A 41 -5.81 -3.98 -2.29
N LEU A 42 -6.07 -2.69 -2.07
CA LEU A 42 -5.57 -1.95 -0.92
C LEU A 42 -6.75 -1.43 -0.10
N ALA A 43 -6.81 -1.82 1.17
CA ALA A 43 -7.73 -1.20 2.12
C ALA A 43 -7.18 0.16 2.56
N GLU A 44 -8.07 1.16 2.69
CA GLU A 44 -7.72 2.56 3.00
C GLU A 44 -6.81 2.72 4.22
N GLY A 45 -7.00 1.88 5.25
CA GLY A 45 -6.21 1.94 6.48
C GLY A 45 -4.82 1.28 6.39
N ALA A 46 -4.50 0.55 5.32
CA ALA A 46 -3.23 -0.15 5.18
C ALA A 46 -2.14 0.79 4.65
N GLY A 47 -0.93 0.73 5.19
CA GLY A 47 0.20 1.51 4.66
C GLY A 47 0.19 3.00 5.03
N GLN A 48 -0.68 3.41 5.97
CA GLN A 48 -0.78 4.80 6.44
C GLN A 48 0.55 5.32 7.01
N GLU A 49 1.39 4.45 7.59
CA GLU A 49 2.71 4.85 8.07
C GLU A 49 3.63 5.32 6.94
N TYR A 50 3.55 4.70 5.76
CA TYR A 50 4.40 5.04 4.63
C TYR A 50 4.02 6.39 4.03
N VAL A 51 2.72 6.67 3.92
CA VAL A 51 2.23 7.94 3.38
C VAL A 51 2.52 9.08 4.35
N ALA A 52 2.26 8.88 5.65
CA ALA A 52 2.53 9.88 6.67
C ALA A 52 4.01 10.27 6.73
N GLN A 53 4.92 9.29 6.66
CA GLN A 53 6.36 9.52 6.58
C GLN A 53 6.75 10.27 5.30
N SER A 54 6.17 9.89 4.15
CA SER A 54 6.51 10.49 2.86
C SER A 54 6.00 11.92 2.70
N MET A 55 4.85 12.26 3.28
CA MET A 55 4.21 13.57 3.13
C MET A 55 4.54 14.54 4.28
N HIS A 56 5.28 14.12 5.31
CA HIS A 56 5.44 14.88 6.56
C HIS A 56 4.08 15.35 7.14
N ALA A 57 3.01 14.61 6.84
CA ALA A 57 1.67 14.99 7.22
C ALA A 57 1.48 14.71 8.72
N VAL A 58 1.07 15.75 9.44
CA VAL A 58 0.63 15.61 10.83
C VAL A 58 -0.63 14.75 10.82
N SER A 59 -0.78 13.83 11.77
CA SER A 59 -2.00 13.02 11.90
C SER A 59 -3.18 13.93 12.27
N GLU A 60 -3.80 14.51 11.26
CA GLU A 60 -4.97 15.37 11.40
C GLU A 60 -6.14 14.53 11.89
N LYS A 61 -6.95 15.13 12.77
CA LYS A 61 -8.17 14.52 13.28
C LYS A 61 -9.36 15.31 12.79
N ASP A 62 -10.43 14.60 12.44
CA ASP A 62 -11.70 15.24 12.12
C ASP A 62 -12.34 15.87 13.38
N ALA A 63 -13.45 16.59 13.19
CA ALA A 63 -14.21 17.20 14.28
C ALA A 63 -14.77 16.19 15.30
N SER A 64 -14.81 14.90 14.96
CA SER A 64 -15.27 13.80 15.81
C SER A 64 -14.10 13.11 16.56
N GLY A 65 -12.85 13.48 16.28
CA GLY A 65 -11.65 12.93 16.88
C GLY A 65 -11.06 11.70 16.16
N ASN A 66 -11.62 11.30 15.02
CA ASN A 66 -11.07 10.22 14.20
C ASN A 66 -9.85 10.69 13.44
N ARG A 67 -8.87 9.81 13.23
CA ARG A 67 -7.74 10.14 12.36
C ARG A 67 -8.21 10.25 10.92
N LEU A 68 -7.86 11.34 10.26
CA LEU A 68 -7.98 11.45 8.81
C LEU A 68 -6.96 10.51 8.18
N LEU A 69 -7.46 9.57 7.39
CA LEU A 69 -6.63 8.67 6.61
C LEU A 69 -6.15 9.41 5.36
N LEU A 70 -4.87 9.22 5.05
CA LEU A 70 -4.29 9.74 3.81
C LEU A 70 -4.63 8.76 2.67
N ASP A 71 -4.69 9.28 1.43
CA ASP A 71 -4.96 8.43 0.27
C ASP A 71 -3.72 7.58 -0.08
N VAL A 72 -3.64 6.39 0.52
CA VAL A 72 -2.55 5.43 0.29
C VAL A 72 -2.64 4.84 -1.11
N GLY A 73 -3.83 4.72 -1.69
CA GLY A 73 -4.00 4.18 -3.05
C GLY A 73 -3.34 5.08 -4.09
N LEU A 74 -3.65 6.38 -4.03
CA LEU A 74 -3.04 7.37 -4.88
C LEU A 74 -1.53 7.45 -4.64
N TRP A 75 -1.10 7.51 -3.38
CA TRP A 75 0.33 7.56 -3.05
C TRP A 75 1.09 6.33 -3.58
N LEU A 76 0.54 5.14 -3.40
CA LEU A 76 1.15 3.89 -3.85
C LEU A 76 1.22 3.81 -5.38
N SER A 77 0.17 4.26 -6.09
CA SER A 77 0.18 4.34 -7.56
C SER A 77 1.25 5.29 -8.10
N GLN A 78 1.59 6.36 -7.38
CA GLN A 78 2.66 7.28 -7.76
C GLN A 78 4.05 6.69 -7.51
N LYS A 79 4.17 5.79 -6.53
CA LYS A 79 5.41 5.07 -6.22
C LYS A 79 5.67 3.92 -7.18
N ILE A 80 4.62 3.20 -7.56
CA ILE A 80 4.68 2.13 -8.57
C ILE A 80 4.65 2.80 -9.95
N LYS A 81 5.80 3.28 -10.42
CA LYS A 81 5.98 3.66 -11.83
C LYS A 81 6.35 2.42 -12.62
N VAL A 82 5.41 1.96 -13.45
CA VAL A 82 5.64 0.99 -14.51
C VAL A 82 6.22 1.67 -15.75
#